data_AF-X1VBQ0-F1
#
_entry.id   AF-X1VBQ0-F1
#
_cell.length_a   1.000
_cell.length_b   1.000
_cell.length_c   1.000
_cell.angle_alpha   90.00
_cell.angle_beta   90.00
_cell.angle_gamma   90.00
#
_symmetry.space_group_name_H-M   'P 1'
#
loop_
_entity.id
_entity.type
_entity.pdbx_description
1 polymer ?
#
loop_
_entity_poly.entity_id
_entity_poly.type
_entity_poly.pdbx_seq_one_letter_code
_entity_poly.pdbx_strand_id
1 'polypeptide(L)'
;MESKEILKFCIDKGFLIDLETLNLLAEANDGESIKLIIEKLKYHTQKRIITKNFFEQNREQINEFFLTLPQEKQKKLEKLKINLGLQIEISKEISSEKTYGEKIEQEEKDIENSDIFEEPNRDVKVLSKIPSFKKKIEIDDFVKTLRNRFYELKNILQERQELENLVSINKLSQRREKVSIIGIISEKRITKNKNILFEVEDLTGRIRILINQTGQISIKR
;
A
#
# COMPACT_ATOMS: atom_id res chain seq x y z
N MET A 1 26.80 4.27 -6.39
CA MET A 1 27.81 3.20 -6.28
C MET A 1 28.36 2.91 -7.68
N GLU A 2 29.59 2.38 -7.84
CA GLU A 2 30.03 2.00 -9.19
C GLU A 2 29.29 0.74 -9.66
N SER A 3 28.49 0.84 -10.72
CA SER A 3 27.73 -0.29 -11.31
C SER A 3 28.58 -1.53 -11.61
N LYS A 4 29.89 -1.33 -11.82
CA LYS A 4 30.88 -2.38 -12.03
C LYS A 4 31.05 -3.31 -10.81
N GLU A 5 30.95 -2.78 -9.59
CA GLU A 5 31.10 -3.59 -8.37
C GLU A 5 29.90 -4.52 -8.13
N ILE A 6 28.68 -4.02 -8.39
CA ILE A 6 27.45 -4.80 -8.27
C ILE A 6 27.45 -5.90 -9.33
N LEU A 7 27.81 -5.57 -10.57
CA LEU A 7 27.91 -6.53 -11.66
C LEU A 7 28.94 -7.62 -11.34
N LYS A 8 30.12 -7.25 -10.86
CA LYS A 8 31.16 -8.21 -10.45
C LYS A 8 30.66 -9.13 -9.33
N PHE A 9 30.01 -8.57 -8.30
CA PHE A 9 29.42 -9.36 -7.21
C PHE A 9 28.35 -10.34 -7.71
N CYS A 10 27.47 -9.91 -8.61
CA CYS A 10 26.47 -10.77 -9.22
C CYS A 10 27.12 -11.93 -9.98
N ILE A 11 28.14 -11.67 -10.80
CA ILE A 11 28.88 -12.69 -11.55
C ILE A 11 29.57 -13.68 -10.59
N ASP A 12 30.29 -13.17 -9.57
CA ASP A 12 31.00 -14.00 -8.59
C ASP A 12 30.05 -14.92 -7.79
N LYS A 13 28.81 -14.47 -7.55
CA LYS A 13 27.77 -15.23 -6.84
C LYS A 13 26.88 -16.06 -7.77
N GLY A 14 27.09 -16.01 -9.09
CA GLY A 14 26.40 -16.82 -10.10
C GLY A 14 25.03 -16.26 -10.53
N PHE A 15 24.85 -14.95 -10.47
CA PHE A 15 23.67 -14.23 -10.93
C PHE A 15 23.87 -13.57 -12.29
N LEU A 16 22.80 -13.54 -13.07
CA LEU A 16 22.63 -12.69 -14.24
C LEU A 16 21.69 -11.55 -13.87
N ILE A 17 22.09 -10.32 -14.15
CA ILE A 17 21.29 -9.13 -13.92
C ILE A 17 21.10 -8.39 -15.24
N ASP A 18 19.87 -7.94 -15.51
CA ASP A 18 19.60 -7.10 -16.66
C ASP A 18 20.09 -5.66 -16.43
N LEU A 19 20.30 -4.94 -17.54
CA LEU A 19 20.87 -3.60 -17.51
C LEU A 19 19.99 -2.59 -16.77
N GLU A 20 18.65 -2.71 -16.91
CA GLU A 20 17.71 -1.81 -16.24
C GLU A 20 17.83 -1.97 -14.72
N THR A 21 17.72 -3.20 -14.22
CA THR A 21 17.83 -3.47 -12.79
C THR A 21 19.20 -3.12 -12.22
N LEU A 22 20.28 -3.36 -12.98
CA LEU A 22 21.64 -2.99 -12.56
C LEU A 22 21.76 -1.47 -12.36
N ASN A 23 21.20 -0.67 -13.28
CA ASN A 23 21.20 0.78 -13.16
C ASN A 23 20.39 1.24 -11.94
N LEU A 24 19.21 0.64 -11.71
CA LEU A 24 18.39 0.94 -10.53
C LEU A 24 19.12 0.66 -9.22
N LEU A 25 19.83 -0.48 -9.13
CA LEU A 25 20.63 -0.82 -7.95
C LEU A 25 21.84 0.10 -7.78
N ALA A 26 22.48 0.53 -8.88
CA ALA A 26 23.66 1.39 -8.84
C ALA A 26 23.37 2.83 -8.36
N GLU A 27 22.13 3.30 -8.57
CA GLU A 27 21.62 4.59 -8.08
C GLU A 27 21.48 4.64 -6.55
N ALA A 28 21.47 3.49 -5.87
CA ALA A 28 21.37 3.45 -4.42
C ALA A 28 22.72 3.79 -3.74
N ASN A 29 22.62 4.46 -2.59
CA ASN A 29 23.77 4.91 -1.81
C ASN A 29 24.31 3.86 -0.81
N ASP A 30 23.78 2.64 -0.81
CA ASP A 30 24.19 1.58 0.12
C ASP A 30 24.35 0.22 -0.58
N GLY A 31 25.58 -0.01 -1.05
CA GLY A 31 25.95 -1.21 -1.80
C GLY A 31 26.03 -2.49 -1.00
N GLU A 32 26.38 -2.42 0.27
CA GLU A 32 26.47 -3.60 1.14
C GLU A 32 25.10 -4.21 1.39
N SER A 33 24.11 -3.37 1.64
CA SER A 33 22.73 -3.81 1.85
C SER A 33 22.14 -4.43 0.58
N ILE A 34 22.47 -3.89 -0.60
CA ILE A 34 22.07 -4.49 -1.88
C ILE A 34 22.68 -5.88 -2.04
N LYS A 35 23.99 -6.01 -1.80
CA LYS A 35 24.68 -7.31 -1.85
C LYS A 35 24.04 -8.33 -0.90
N LEU A 36 23.69 -7.91 0.32
CA LEU A 36 23.03 -8.76 1.31
C LEU A 36 21.62 -9.20 0.88
N ILE A 37 20.82 -8.29 0.31
CA ILE A 37 19.47 -8.60 -0.21
C ILE A 37 19.56 -9.61 -1.36
N ILE A 38 20.47 -9.38 -2.32
CA ILE A 38 20.70 -10.29 -3.44
C ILE A 38 21.12 -11.69 -2.92
N GLU A 39 22.02 -11.75 -1.94
CA GLU A 39 22.46 -13.02 -1.37
C GLU A 39 21.34 -13.77 -0.65
N LYS A 40 20.53 -13.08 0.16
CA LYS A 40 19.35 -13.69 0.80
C LYS A 40 18.32 -14.16 -0.23
N LEU A 41 18.12 -13.40 -1.30
CA LEU A 41 17.22 -13.77 -2.40
C LEU A 41 17.66 -15.05 -3.12
N LYS A 42 18.98 -15.30 -3.21
CA LYS A 42 19.51 -16.58 -3.72
C LYS A 42 18.96 -17.77 -2.97
N TYR A 43 19.05 -17.69 -1.64
CA TYR A 43 18.76 -18.79 -0.74
C TYR A 43 17.26 -19.14 -0.77
N HIS A 44 16.41 -18.11 -0.84
CA HIS A 44 14.96 -18.29 -0.82
C HIS A 44 14.37 -18.69 -2.18
N THR A 45 14.87 -18.13 -3.28
CA THR A 45 14.20 -18.29 -4.60
C THR A 45 14.85 -19.32 -5.51
N GLN A 46 16.13 -19.66 -5.28
CA GLN A 46 16.99 -20.48 -6.15
C GLN A 46 17.09 -19.98 -7.61
N LYS A 47 16.49 -18.84 -7.95
CA LYS A 47 16.56 -18.23 -9.28
C LYS A 47 17.89 -17.49 -9.42
N ARG A 48 18.51 -17.64 -10.60
CA ARG A 48 19.82 -17.04 -10.93
C ARG A 48 19.70 -15.79 -11.79
N ILE A 49 18.49 -15.38 -12.14
CA ILE A 49 18.23 -14.22 -12.99
C ILE A 49 17.52 -13.16 -12.16
N ILE A 50 18.11 -11.97 -12.10
CA ILE A 50 17.62 -10.82 -11.37
C ILE A 50 17.09 -9.82 -12.40
N THR A 51 15.77 -9.59 -12.36
CA THR A 51 15.07 -8.58 -13.14
C THR A 51 14.15 -7.77 -12.26
N LYS A 52 13.64 -6.63 -12.74
CA LYS A 52 12.63 -5.84 -12.03
C LYS A 52 11.41 -6.69 -11.62
N ASN A 53 10.90 -7.53 -12.53
CA ASN A 53 9.80 -8.46 -12.25
C ASN A 53 10.16 -9.51 -11.18
N PHE A 54 11.44 -9.91 -11.07
CA PHE A 54 11.88 -10.80 -9.99
C PHE A 54 11.70 -10.15 -8.61
N PHE A 55 11.92 -8.85 -8.48
CA PHE A 55 11.63 -8.12 -7.24
C PHE A 55 10.12 -8.01 -6.99
N GLU A 56 9.31 -7.74 -8.02
CA GLU A 56 7.85 -7.66 -7.89
C GLU A 56 7.22 -9.00 -7.42
N GLN A 57 7.67 -10.13 -7.98
CA GLN A 57 7.16 -11.46 -7.62
C GLN A 57 7.50 -11.89 -6.18
N ASN A 58 8.57 -11.35 -5.59
CA ASN A 58 9.05 -11.73 -4.26
C ASN A 58 8.89 -10.59 -3.23
N ARG A 59 7.94 -9.69 -3.47
CA ARG A 59 7.75 -8.43 -2.73
C ARG A 59 7.70 -8.60 -1.21
N GLU A 60 6.99 -9.61 -0.71
CA GLU A 60 6.83 -9.85 0.74
C GLU A 60 8.16 -10.18 1.40
N GLN A 61 8.88 -11.17 0.86
CA GLN A 61 10.18 -11.61 1.39
C GLN A 61 11.22 -10.49 1.34
N ILE A 62 11.20 -9.72 0.24
CA ILE A 62 12.10 -8.58 0.09
C ILE A 62 11.76 -7.49 1.11
N ASN A 63 10.47 -7.23 1.35
CA ASN A 63 10.03 -6.26 2.36
C ASN A 63 10.44 -6.68 3.77
N GLU A 64 10.30 -7.95 4.12
CA GLU A 64 10.81 -8.49 5.39
C GLU A 64 12.32 -8.27 5.52
N PHE A 65 13.09 -8.51 4.46
CA PHE A 65 14.53 -8.24 4.48
C PHE A 65 14.86 -6.77 4.67
N PHE A 66 14.11 -5.87 4.05
CA PHE A 66 14.27 -4.43 4.29
C PHE A 66 14.00 -4.05 5.75
N LEU A 67 13.03 -4.69 6.41
CA LEU A 67 12.73 -4.46 7.83
C LEU A 67 13.84 -4.98 8.76
N THR A 68 14.59 -6.01 8.36
CA THR A 68 15.74 -6.51 9.13
C THR A 68 16.98 -5.61 9.07
N LEU A 69 17.00 -4.58 8.22
CA LEU A 69 18.13 -3.66 8.11
C LEU A 69 18.04 -2.55 9.18
N PRO A 70 19.18 -1.98 9.63
CA PRO A 70 19.18 -0.81 10.51
C PRO A 70 18.42 0.39 9.91
N GLN A 71 17.76 1.20 10.75
CA GLN A 71 16.95 2.35 10.32
C GLN A 71 17.69 3.33 9.39
N GLU A 72 18.99 3.55 9.60
CA GLU A 72 19.82 4.39 8.73
C GLU A 72 19.95 3.83 7.29
N LYS A 73 20.02 2.51 7.16
CA LYS A 73 20.14 1.80 5.87
C LYS A 73 18.78 1.72 5.17
N GLN A 74 17.68 1.59 5.92
CA GLN A 74 16.33 1.61 5.38
C GLN A 74 16.04 2.94 4.65
N LYS A 75 16.31 4.08 5.29
CA LYS A 75 16.11 5.42 4.69
C LYS A 75 16.88 5.63 3.38
N LYS A 76 18.08 5.06 3.28
CA LYS A 76 18.93 5.16 2.06
C LYS A 76 18.39 4.34 0.89
N LEU A 77 17.59 3.31 1.17
CA LEU A 77 17.07 2.36 0.17
C LEU A 77 15.59 2.59 -0.17
N GLU A 78 14.95 3.58 0.44
CA GLU A 78 13.56 3.98 0.17
C GLU A 78 13.30 4.24 -1.31
N LYS A 79 14.15 5.07 -1.94
CA LYS A 79 14.05 5.39 -3.37
C LYS A 79 14.19 4.14 -4.24
N LEU A 80 15.08 3.23 -3.85
CA LEU A 80 15.29 1.97 -4.55
C LEU A 80 14.04 1.08 -4.48
N LYS A 81 13.40 1.03 -3.31
CA LYS A 81 12.19 0.24 -3.08
C LYS A 81 11.04 0.66 -4.00
N ILE A 82 10.90 1.96 -4.21
CA ILE A 82 9.91 2.52 -5.14
C ILE A 82 10.28 2.17 -6.59
N ASN A 83 11.53 2.43 -6.98
CA ASN A 83 12.01 2.19 -8.35
C ASN A 83 11.91 0.71 -8.77
N LEU A 84 12.10 -0.21 -7.82
CA LEU A 84 11.97 -1.66 -8.03
C LEU A 84 10.51 -2.16 -7.99
N GLY A 85 9.51 -1.28 -7.87
CA GLY A 85 8.09 -1.66 -7.81
C GLY A 85 7.68 -2.35 -6.51
N LEU A 86 8.58 -2.39 -5.52
CA LEU A 86 8.31 -2.98 -4.19
C LEU A 86 7.41 -2.09 -3.35
N GLN A 87 7.31 -0.81 -3.72
CA GLN A 87 6.35 0.15 -3.17
C GLN A 87 5.79 1.04 -4.28
N ILE A 88 4.53 1.42 -4.13
CA ILE A 88 3.85 2.28 -5.08
C ILE A 88 4.46 3.67 -4.97
N GLU A 89 4.90 4.24 -6.10
CA GLU A 89 5.31 5.63 -6.23
C GLU A 89 4.08 6.53 -6.05
N ILE A 90 3.69 6.79 -4.80
CA ILE A 90 2.69 7.81 -4.52
C ILE A 90 3.44 9.13 -4.46
N SER A 91 3.22 9.95 -5.49
CA SER A 91 3.63 11.34 -5.61
C SER A 91 3.65 12.04 -4.26
N LYS A 92 4.84 12.26 -3.67
CA LYS A 92 5.18 13.22 -2.60
C LYS A 92 4.36 13.23 -1.28
N GLU A 93 3.22 12.57 -1.16
CA GLU A 93 2.32 12.61 0.01
C GLU A 93 2.64 11.51 1.05
N ILE A 94 3.22 10.36 0.66
CA ILE A 94 3.65 9.28 1.60
C ILE A 94 4.79 9.70 2.53
N SER A 95 5.51 10.80 2.26
CA SER A 95 6.57 11.31 3.16
C SER A 95 6.08 11.41 4.62
N SER A 96 4.76 11.62 4.80
CA SER A 96 4.06 11.67 6.09
C SER A 96 3.60 10.30 6.64
N GLU A 97 3.54 9.24 5.83
CA GLU A 97 2.91 7.95 6.14
C GLU A 97 3.84 6.90 6.73
N LYS A 98 5.07 6.75 6.22
CA LYS A 98 6.06 5.87 6.87
C LYS A 98 6.54 6.42 8.21
N THR A 99 6.59 7.75 8.30
CA THR A 99 6.83 8.46 9.55
C THR A 99 5.70 8.21 10.56
N TYR A 100 4.47 7.85 10.13
CA TYR A 100 3.32 7.64 11.02
C TYR A 100 3.16 6.19 11.49
N GLY A 101 3.50 5.18 10.68
CA GLY A 101 3.49 3.78 11.12
C GLY A 101 4.54 3.48 12.19
N GLU A 102 5.76 4.00 12.00
CA GLU A 102 6.82 3.94 13.03
C GLU A 102 6.48 4.83 14.24
N LYS A 103 5.77 5.95 14.03
CA LYS A 103 5.28 6.79 15.14
C LYS A 103 4.12 6.17 15.89
N ILE A 104 3.26 5.33 15.31
CA ILE A 104 2.20 4.65 16.07
C ILE A 104 2.83 3.60 17.00
N GLU A 105 3.82 2.83 16.53
CA GLU A 105 4.55 1.87 17.38
C GLU A 105 5.47 2.55 18.43
N GLN A 106 6.01 3.74 18.13
CA GLN A 106 6.79 4.53 19.09
C GLN A 106 5.90 5.35 20.04
N GLU A 107 4.80 5.94 19.58
CA GLU A 107 3.81 6.64 20.43
C GLU A 107 3.07 5.65 21.33
N GLU A 108 2.77 4.42 20.90
CA GLU A 108 2.22 3.40 21.82
C GLU A 108 3.22 3.05 22.94
N LYS A 109 4.53 2.99 22.64
CA LYS A 109 5.60 2.74 23.64
C LYS A 109 5.90 3.96 24.51
N ASP A 110 5.74 5.18 24.00
CA ASP A 110 5.99 6.43 24.73
C ASP A 110 4.75 6.89 25.54
N ILE A 111 3.53 6.50 25.12
CA ILE A 111 2.28 6.74 25.85
C ILE A 111 2.13 5.76 27.03
N GLU A 112 2.57 4.50 26.90
CA GLU A 112 2.66 3.57 28.05
C GLU A 112 3.57 4.12 29.17
N ASN A 113 4.54 4.97 28.84
CA ASN A 113 5.49 5.53 29.81
C ASN A 113 5.13 6.93 30.35
N SER A 114 4.07 7.61 29.85
CA SER A 114 3.80 9.01 30.22
C SER A 114 2.47 9.29 30.93
N ASP A 115 1.61 8.29 31.16
CA ASP A 115 0.41 8.46 31.98
C ASP A 115 0.34 7.40 33.11
N ILE A 116 1.32 7.42 34.04
CA ILE A 116 1.11 6.89 35.40
C ILE A 116 0.28 7.94 36.15
N PHE A 117 -1.02 7.98 35.89
CA PHE A 117 -1.96 8.52 36.87
C PHE A 117 -2.33 7.36 37.79
N GLU A 118 -1.82 7.39 39.02
CA GLU A 118 -2.34 6.57 40.11
C GLU A 118 -3.83 6.94 40.31
N GLU A 119 -4.74 6.18 39.71
CA GLU A 119 -6.15 6.27 40.05
C GLU A 119 -6.46 5.35 41.24
N PRO A 120 -7.23 5.84 42.23
CA PRO A 120 -7.48 5.13 43.47
C PRO A 120 -8.40 3.94 43.25
N ASN A 121 -7.98 2.78 43.76
CA ASN A 121 -8.76 1.57 44.09
C ASN A 121 -10.12 1.43 43.35
N ARG A 122 -10.11 0.76 42.20
CA ARG A 122 -11.33 0.22 41.58
C ARG A 122 -11.10 -1.23 41.19
N ASP A 123 -12.04 -2.11 41.57
CA ASP A 123 -12.08 -3.56 41.25
C ASP A 123 -12.28 -3.88 39.76
N VAL A 124 -11.89 -2.99 38.84
CA VAL A 124 -12.17 -3.12 37.41
C VAL A 124 -10.89 -3.07 36.61
N LYS A 125 -10.63 -4.12 35.80
CA LYS A 125 -9.50 -4.20 34.89
C LYS A 125 -9.89 -3.67 33.52
N VAL A 126 -9.26 -2.59 33.09
CA VAL A 126 -9.38 -2.09 31.71
C VAL A 126 -8.58 -3.01 30.78
N LEU A 127 -9.22 -3.58 29.75
CA LEU A 127 -8.58 -4.51 28.80
C LEU A 127 -7.89 -3.79 27.64
N SER A 128 -8.40 -2.62 27.24
CA SER A 128 -7.82 -1.78 26.19
C SER A 128 -8.37 -0.37 26.28
N LYS A 129 -7.49 0.62 26.21
CA LYS A 129 -7.85 2.04 26.07
C LYS A 129 -7.52 2.47 24.65
N ILE A 130 -8.42 3.21 24.00
CA ILE A 130 -8.13 3.80 22.70
C ILE A 130 -7.07 4.89 22.93
N PRO A 131 -5.92 4.84 22.23
CA PRO A 131 -4.88 5.85 22.41
C PRO A 131 -5.45 7.24 22.09
N SER A 132 -5.39 8.14 23.06
CA SER A 132 -5.78 9.53 22.86
C SER A 132 -4.68 10.23 22.09
N PHE A 133 -4.90 10.45 20.80
CA PHE A 133 -3.95 11.23 19.99
C PHE A 133 -3.93 12.67 20.50
N LYS A 134 -2.79 13.12 21.05
CA LYS A 134 -2.56 14.51 21.46
C LYS A 134 -2.41 15.46 20.25
N LYS A 135 -2.42 14.92 19.02
CA LYS A 135 -2.30 15.67 17.77
C LYS A 135 -3.64 16.33 17.41
N LYS A 136 -3.58 17.59 16.96
CA LYS A 136 -4.69 18.27 16.32
C LYS A 136 -5.07 17.54 15.02
N ILE A 137 -6.35 17.21 14.88
CA ILE A 137 -6.88 16.55 13.68
C ILE A 137 -7.03 17.58 12.56
N GLU A 138 -6.42 17.31 11.41
CA GLU A 138 -6.50 18.15 10.21
C GLU A 138 -7.38 17.50 9.12
N ILE A 139 -7.78 18.27 8.12
CA ILE A 139 -8.59 17.77 6.99
C ILE A 139 -7.90 16.60 6.29
N ASP A 140 -6.58 16.69 6.15
CA ASP A 140 -5.77 15.66 5.51
C ASP A 140 -5.83 14.32 6.26
N ASP A 141 -5.96 14.33 7.59
CA ASP A 141 -6.11 13.10 8.38
C ASP A 141 -7.42 12.37 8.03
N PHE A 142 -8.51 13.12 7.80
CA PHE A 142 -9.79 12.54 7.34
C PHE A 142 -9.69 12.01 5.91
N VAL A 143 -9.11 12.78 5.00
CA VAL A 143 -8.93 12.37 3.59
C VAL A 143 -8.10 11.09 3.53
N LYS A 144 -7.00 11.04 4.28
CA LYS A 144 -6.13 9.88 4.39
C LYS A 144 -6.87 8.66 4.94
N THR A 145 -7.65 8.84 6.01
CA THR A 145 -8.45 7.75 6.59
C THR A 145 -9.43 7.17 5.57
N LEU A 146 -10.12 8.02 4.80
CA LEU A 146 -11.06 7.58 3.76
C LEU A 146 -10.35 6.87 2.60
N ARG A 147 -9.19 7.37 2.16
CA ARG A 147 -8.36 6.73 1.14
C ARG A 147 -7.86 5.36 1.60
N ASN A 148 -7.37 5.25 2.82
CA ASN A 148 -6.88 3.98 3.38
C ASN A 148 -8.00 2.94 3.45
N ARG A 149 -9.17 3.34 3.95
CA ARG A 149 -10.36 2.48 3.95
C ARG A 149 -10.75 2.01 2.55
N PHE A 150 -10.67 2.89 1.55
CA PHE A 150 -10.92 2.51 0.16
C PHE A 150 -9.91 1.47 -0.32
N TYR A 151 -8.61 1.69 -0.08
CA TYR A 151 -7.56 0.78 -0.53
C TYR A 151 -7.65 -0.60 0.11
N GLU A 152 -7.87 -0.68 1.42
CA GLU A 152 -8.03 -1.96 2.12
C GLU A 152 -9.19 -2.77 1.56
N LEU A 153 -10.36 -2.14 1.45
CA LEU A 153 -11.55 -2.79 0.90
C LEU A 153 -11.37 -3.16 -0.57
N LYS A 154 -10.75 -2.28 -1.37
CA LYS A 154 -10.44 -2.57 -2.76
C LYS A 154 -9.52 -3.80 -2.87
N ASN A 155 -8.50 -3.89 -2.04
CA ASN A 155 -7.55 -4.99 -2.06
C ASN A 155 -8.23 -6.33 -1.74
N ILE A 156 -9.13 -6.34 -0.76
CA ILE A 156 -9.90 -7.54 -0.41
C ILE A 156 -10.91 -7.89 -1.53
N LEU A 157 -11.56 -6.89 -2.11
CA LEU A 157 -12.61 -7.13 -3.11
C LEU A 157 -12.05 -7.57 -4.46
N GLN A 158 -10.93 -7.00 -4.92
CA GLN A 158 -10.35 -7.30 -6.24
C GLN A 158 -9.84 -8.74 -6.39
N GLU A 159 -9.62 -9.46 -5.29
CA GLU A 159 -9.23 -10.88 -5.30
C GLU A 159 -10.40 -11.81 -5.67
N ARG A 160 -11.63 -11.30 -5.68
CA ARG A 160 -12.83 -12.08 -5.99
C ARG A 160 -12.94 -12.37 -7.49
N GLN A 161 -13.07 -13.65 -7.83
CA GLN A 161 -13.13 -14.12 -9.22
C GLN A 161 -14.37 -13.60 -9.96
N GLU A 162 -15.44 -13.22 -9.27
CA GLU A 162 -16.66 -12.68 -9.90
C GLU A 162 -16.49 -11.27 -10.45
N LEU A 163 -15.43 -10.54 -10.06
CA LEU A 163 -15.16 -9.18 -10.52
C LEU A 163 -14.42 -9.16 -11.87
N GLU A 164 -15.06 -9.71 -12.89
CA GLU A 164 -14.57 -9.62 -14.26
C GLU A 164 -14.61 -8.17 -14.78
N ASN A 165 -13.62 -7.79 -15.60
CA ASN A 165 -13.52 -6.45 -16.19
C ASN A 165 -13.56 -5.31 -15.15
N LEU A 166 -12.78 -5.43 -14.07
CA LEU A 166 -12.61 -4.36 -13.09
C LEU A 166 -12.00 -3.12 -13.74
N VAL A 167 -12.70 -2.00 -13.65
CA VAL A 167 -12.28 -0.71 -14.23
C VAL A 167 -12.51 0.45 -13.27
N SER A 168 -11.69 1.49 -13.38
CA SER A 168 -11.89 2.77 -12.68
C SER A 168 -13.02 3.58 -13.31
N ILE A 169 -13.69 4.42 -12.51
CA ILE A 169 -14.86 5.18 -12.95
C ILE A 169 -14.55 6.09 -14.15
N ASN A 170 -13.38 6.72 -14.18
CA ASN A 170 -12.96 7.59 -15.29
C ASN A 170 -12.84 6.87 -16.65
N LYS A 171 -12.74 5.54 -16.69
CA LYS A 171 -12.61 4.73 -17.91
C LYS A 171 -13.96 4.18 -18.43
N LEU A 172 -15.08 4.48 -17.76
CA LEU A 172 -16.40 3.93 -18.10
C LEU A 172 -17.06 4.55 -19.33
N SER A 173 -16.63 5.73 -19.77
CA SER A 173 -17.27 6.47 -20.88
C SER A 173 -17.16 5.74 -22.23
N GLN A 174 -16.17 4.86 -22.39
CA GLN A 174 -15.80 4.26 -23.68
C GLN A 174 -16.30 2.83 -23.89
N ARG A 175 -16.93 2.20 -22.89
CA ARG A 175 -17.27 0.77 -22.93
C ARG A 175 -18.78 0.53 -22.96
N ARG A 176 -19.23 -0.39 -23.82
CA ARG A 176 -20.61 -0.91 -23.86
C ARG A 176 -20.74 -2.30 -23.23
N GLU A 177 -19.63 -2.83 -22.73
CA GLU A 177 -19.52 -4.17 -22.16
C GLU A 177 -19.91 -4.16 -20.67
N LYS A 178 -20.17 -5.35 -20.13
CA LYS A 178 -20.35 -5.55 -18.70
C LYS A 178 -19.02 -5.29 -17.99
N VAL A 179 -19.05 -4.42 -16.99
CA VAL A 179 -17.88 -3.97 -16.23
C VAL A 179 -18.13 -4.07 -14.74
N SER A 180 -17.06 -4.26 -13.99
CA SER A 180 -17.06 -4.26 -12.53
C SER A 180 -16.40 -2.98 -12.03
N ILE A 181 -16.96 -2.37 -10.98
CA ILE A 181 -16.40 -1.18 -10.35
C ILE A 181 -16.38 -1.36 -8.85
N ILE A 182 -15.33 -0.85 -8.22
CA ILE A 182 -15.21 -0.77 -6.76
C ILE A 182 -15.19 0.70 -6.39
N GLY A 183 -16.11 1.08 -5.51
CA GLY A 183 -16.27 2.47 -5.07
C GLY A 183 -16.98 2.55 -3.72
N ILE A 184 -16.89 3.72 -3.09
CA ILE A 184 -17.60 4.05 -1.87
C ILE A 184 -18.93 4.71 -2.25
N ILE A 185 -20.00 4.32 -1.57
CA ILE A 185 -21.32 4.94 -1.74
C ILE A 185 -21.30 6.27 -0.98
N SER A 186 -21.44 7.39 -1.70
CA SER A 186 -21.57 8.72 -1.12
C SER A 186 -23.04 9.06 -0.82
N GLU A 187 -23.98 8.57 -1.63
CA GLU A 187 -25.41 8.79 -1.43
C GLU A 187 -26.23 7.56 -1.84
N LYS A 188 -27.34 7.32 -1.13
CA LYS A 188 -28.37 6.34 -1.47
C LYS A 188 -29.73 7.01 -1.46
N ARG A 189 -30.45 6.97 -2.58
CA ARG A 189 -31.83 7.46 -2.68
C ARG A 189 -32.77 6.42 -3.25
N ILE A 190 -34.01 6.40 -2.77
CA ILE A 190 -35.09 5.57 -3.30
C ILE A 190 -35.97 6.47 -4.18
N THR A 191 -36.16 6.08 -5.43
CA THR A 191 -36.99 6.83 -6.40
C THR A 191 -38.48 6.56 -6.18
N LYS A 192 -39.36 7.38 -6.77
CA LYS A 192 -40.83 7.19 -6.73
C LYS A 192 -41.27 5.80 -7.21
N ASN A 193 -40.54 5.23 -8.18
CA ASN A 193 -40.80 3.90 -8.73
C ASN A 193 -40.12 2.78 -7.91
N LYS A 194 -39.69 3.06 -6.68
CA LYS A 194 -38.95 2.17 -5.76
C LYS A 194 -37.62 1.60 -6.29
N ASN A 195 -37.07 2.15 -7.37
CA ASN A 195 -35.69 1.86 -7.78
C ASN A 195 -34.71 2.55 -6.83
N ILE A 196 -33.54 1.95 -6.61
CA ILE A 196 -32.47 2.50 -5.78
C ILE A 196 -31.50 3.23 -6.71
N LEU A 197 -31.15 4.47 -6.38
CA LEU A 197 -30.04 5.15 -7.00
C LEU A 197 -28.92 5.37 -5.99
N PHE A 198 -27.73 4.92 -6.35
CA PHE A 198 -26.50 5.19 -5.63
C PHE A 198 -25.69 6.27 -6.34
N GLU A 199 -25.09 7.17 -5.58
CA GLU A 199 -23.91 7.90 -6.02
C GLU A 199 -22.69 7.19 -5.45
N VAL A 200 -21.79 6.79 -6.34
CA VAL A 200 -20.61 5.97 -6.04
C VAL A 200 -19.37 6.72 -6.48
N GLU A 201 -18.35 6.74 -5.62
CA GLU A 201 -17.10 7.45 -5.81
C GLU A 201 -15.89 6.51 -5.68
N ASP A 202 -14.92 6.67 -6.55
CA ASP A 202 -13.58 6.10 -6.42
C ASP A 202 -12.53 7.24 -6.45
N LEU A 203 -11.25 6.88 -6.43
CA LEU A 203 -10.16 7.87 -6.49
C LEU A 203 -10.09 8.66 -7.81
N THR A 204 -10.83 8.22 -8.83
CA THR A 204 -10.78 8.76 -10.20
C THR A 204 -12.02 9.57 -10.58
N GLY A 205 -13.14 9.42 -9.86
CA GLY A 205 -14.34 10.18 -10.10
C GLY A 205 -15.59 9.64 -9.42
N ARG A 206 -16.74 10.18 -9.84
CA ARG A 206 -18.06 9.85 -9.31
C ARG A 206 -18.99 9.38 -10.42
N ILE A 207 -19.90 8.47 -10.07
CA ILE A 207 -20.90 7.94 -10.99
C ILE A 207 -22.21 7.65 -10.28
N ARG A 208 -23.31 7.71 -11.04
CA ARG A 208 -24.63 7.34 -10.56
C ARG A 208 -25.01 5.97 -11.07
N ILE A 209 -25.41 5.09 -10.16
CA ILE A 209 -25.81 3.71 -10.43
C ILE A 209 -27.27 3.55 -10.09
N LEU A 210 -28.07 3.03 -11.01
CA LEU A 210 -29.47 2.69 -10.83
C LEU A 210 -29.63 1.19 -10.69
N ILE A 211 -30.23 0.75 -9.59
CA ILE A 211 -30.67 -0.62 -9.37
C ILE A 211 -32.19 -0.64 -9.46
N ASN A 212 -32.71 -1.41 -10.42
CA ASN A 212 -34.16 -1.57 -10.58
C ASN A 212 -34.72 -2.61 -9.58
N GLN A 213 -36.05 -2.74 -9.53
CA GLN A 213 -36.70 -3.72 -8.64
C GLN A 213 -36.35 -5.19 -8.95
N THR A 214 -35.95 -5.49 -10.18
CA THR A 214 -35.49 -6.84 -10.58
C THR A 214 -34.04 -7.12 -10.19
N GLY A 215 -33.33 -6.15 -9.61
CA GLY A 215 -31.92 -6.26 -9.24
C GLY A 215 -30.93 -5.96 -10.38
N GLN A 216 -31.41 -5.57 -11.57
CA GLN A 216 -30.51 -5.16 -12.65
C GLN A 216 -29.87 -3.81 -12.33
N ILE A 217 -28.56 -3.76 -12.55
CA ILE A 217 -27.70 -2.62 -12.28
C ILE A 217 -27.39 -1.91 -13.60
N SER A 218 -27.60 -0.61 -13.66
CA SER A 218 -27.34 0.22 -14.83
C SER A 218 -26.69 1.54 -14.46
N ILE A 219 -25.81 2.05 -15.31
CA ILE A 219 -25.20 3.37 -15.14
C ILE A 219 -26.20 4.42 -15.59
N LYS A 220 -26.48 5.40 -14.72
CA LYS A 220 -27.31 6.56 -15.06
C LYS A 220 -26.40 7.74 -15.38
N ARG A 221 -26.21 8.00 -16.68
CA ARG A 221 -25.51 9.18 -17.19
C ARG A 221 -26.36 10.44 -17.02
#